data_AF-A0A4R8S2E5-F1
#
_entry.id   AF-A0A4R8S2E5-F1
#
_cell.length_a   1.000
_cell.length_b   1.000
_cell.length_c   1.000
_cell.angle_alpha   90.00
_cell.angle_beta   90.00
_cell.angle_gamma   90.00
#
_symmetry.space_group_name_H-M   'P 1'
#
loop_
_entity.id
_entity.type
_entity.pdbx_description
1 polymer ?
#
loop_
_entity_poly.entity_id
_entity_poly.type
_entity_poly.pdbx_seq_one_letter_code
_entity_poly.pdbx_strand_id
1 'polypeptide(L)'
;MQPGVQQGVPVGDRELVEEAIMLLCTAAPVGWSVVHGEFEPSQQPPVAVAQAVIDSVQQSITVPAGVTHILAEHQRRAADAGAAWRRLTIECHSEGRLSVRADPAEKALGVDSGGRSAGTRRLQWLWWLRFTLAAVIVGALIATAVVVGLARPWSPPPRADIIDVPPPSARERQAHDVIVGWYEAHNRGDTAAMRALACVDPKSNVPQWIISIERDGSDGKLYFPEAIAEFREQGSQVWVRFASRIRPLTDAVRAEVDDAQRAGGFFKQVFSLEEEEGGVLKICNVESES
;
A
#
# COMPACT_ATOMS: atom_id res chain seq x y z
N MET A 1 21.63 -24.69 8.48
CA MET A 1 20.74 -24.24 9.56
C MET A 1 19.49 -23.65 8.92
N GLN A 2 18.37 -24.37 8.99
CA GLN A 2 17.07 -23.90 8.51
C GLN A 2 16.52 -22.82 9.45
N PRO A 3 15.90 -21.74 8.95
CA PRO A 3 15.19 -20.79 9.78
C PRO A 3 13.89 -21.41 10.28
N GLY A 4 13.67 -21.34 11.59
CA GLY A 4 12.47 -21.83 12.26
C GLY A 4 11.24 -21.05 11.78
N VAL A 5 10.40 -21.73 11.00
CA VAL A 5 9.07 -21.29 10.65
C VAL A 5 8.27 -21.18 11.96
N GLN A 6 7.89 -19.96 12.36
CA GLN A 6 6.80 -19.79 13.32
C GLN A 6 5.53 -20.28 12.63
N GLN A 7 5.22 -21.56 12.85
CA GLN A 7 4.02 -22.20 12.30
C GLN A 7 2.81 -21.67 13.07
N GLY A 8 2.21 -20.58 12.56
CA GLY A 8 0.83 -20.27 12.87
C GLY A 8 -0.07 -21.44 12.47
N VAL A 9 -1.14 -21.67 13.22
CA VAL A 9 -2.11 -22.71 12.88
C VAL A 9 -2.75 -22.34 11.53
N PRO A 10 -2.80 -23.25 10.54
CA PRO A 10 -3.49 -22.98 9.29
C PRO A 10 -4.96 -22.66 9.58
N VAL A 11 -5.40 -21.49 9.14
CA VAL A 11 -6.79 -21.04 9.27
C VAL A 11 -7.64 -21.84 8.28
N GLY A 12 -8.32 -22.88 8.77
CA GLY A 12 -9.42 -23.52 8.05
C GLY A 12 -10.66 -22.61 8.03
N ASP A 13 -11.57 -22.79 7.08
CA ASP A 13 -12.84 -22.02 7.00
C ASP A 13 -12.67 -20.51 6.82
N ARG A 14 -11.84 -20.13 5.84
CA ARG A 14 -11.59 -18.74 5.40
C ARG A 14 -12.87 -17.91 5.19
N GLU A 15 -13.96 -18.53 4.75
CA GLU A 15 -15.25 -17.88 4.52
C GLU A 15 -15.82 -17.24 5.80
N LEU A 16 -15.71 -17.90 6.95
CA LEU A 16 -16.20 -17.35 8.23
C LEU A 16 -15.36 -16.16 8.69
N VAL A 17 -14.05 -16.19 8.43
CA VAL A 17 -13.17 -15.07 8.76
C VAL A 17 -13.48 -13.87 7.87
N GLU A 18 -13.66 -14.09 6.57
CA GLU A 18 -14.05 -13.04 5.60
C GLU A 18 -15.42 -12.44 5.91
N GLU A 19 -16.40 -13.26 6.30
CA GLU A 19 -17.73 -12.79 6.72
C GLU A 19 -17.64 -11.91 7.99
N ALA A 20 -16.87 -12.34 8.98
CA ALA A 20 -16.62 -11.57 10.19
C ALA A 20 -15.95 -10.21 9.90
N ILE A 21 -15.03 -10.17 8.92
CA ILE A 21 -14.33 -8.95 8.51
C ILE A 21 -15.26 -8.01 7.76
N MET A 22 -16.06 -8.51 6.82
CA MET A 22 -17.05 -7.68 6.12
C MET A 22 -17.95 -6.99 7.12
N LEU A 23 -18.44 -7.73 8.12
CA LEU A 23 -19.26 -7.17 9.19
C LEU A 23 -18.48 -6.16 10.05
N LEU A 24 -17.23 -6.46 10.42
CA LEU A 24 -16.40 -5.54 11.21
C LEU A 24 -16.12 -4.22 10.48
N CYS A 25 -15.87 -4.27 9.17
CA CYS A 25 -15.62 -3.10 8.33
C CYS A 25 -16.86 -2.20 8.19
N THR A 26 -18.09 -2.71 8.36
CA THR A 26 -19.30 -1.85 8.39
C THR A 26 -19.34 -0.93 9.60
N ALA A 27 -18.63 -1.28 10.68
CA ALA A 27 -18.50 -0.45 11.88
C ALA A 27 -17.30 0.49 11.83
N ALA A 28 -16.47 0.42 10.78
CA ALA A 28 -15.31 1.27 10.62
C ALA A 28 -15.71 2.68 10.14
N PRO A 29 -15.08 3.74 10.68
CA PRO A 29 -15.34 5.12 10.28
C PRO A 29 -14.90 5.39 8.84
N VAL A 30 -15.63 6.27 8.13
CA VAL A 30 -15.30 6.65 6.75
C VAL A 30 -13.85 7.15 6.67
N GLY A 31 -13.09 6.68 5.67
CA GLY A 31 -11.69 7.06 5.47
C GLY A 31 -10.68 6.23 6.26
N TRP A 32 -11.08 5.11 6.86
CA TRP A 32 -10.15 4.19 7.51
C TRP A 32 -9.12 3.61 6.53
N SER A 33 -7.87 3.44 6.97
CA SER A 33 -6.78 2.83 6.19
C SER A 33 -6.51 1.39 6.61
N VAL A 34 -6.60 1.09 7.91
CA VAL A 34 -6.44 -0.25 8.51
C VAL A 34 -7.48 -0.47 9.61
N VAL A 35 -8.07 -1.67 9.66
CA VAL A 35 -8.85 -2.19 10.79
C VAL A 35 -8.07 -3.31 11.45
N HIS A 36 -7.81 -3.18 12.75
CA HIS A 36 -7.17 -4.18 13.60
C HIS A 36 -8.20 -4.74 14.58
N GLY A 37 -8.30 -6.05 14.70
CA GLY A 37 -9.20 -6.73 15.61
C GLY A 37 -8.51 -7.83 16.39
N GLU A 38 -8.77 -7.91 17.69
CA GLU A 38 -8.32 -8.97 18.59
C GLU A 38 -9.53 -9.63 19.26
N PHE A 39 -9.60 -10.96 19.12
CA PHE A 39 -10.76 -11.73 19.54
C PHE A 39 -10.35 -12.97 20.35
N GLU A 40 -10.97 -13.14 21.52
CA GLU A 40 -10.98 -14.38 22.31
C GLU A 40 -12.43 -14.75 22.64
N PRO A 41 -13.17 -15.40 21.71
CA PRO A 41 -14.60 -15.68 21.87
C PRO A 41 -14.92 -16.66 23.01
N SER A 42 -13.96 -17.53 23.37
CA SER A 42 -14.08 -18.54 24.43
C SER A 42 -13.75 -18.03 25.84
N GLN A 43 -13.24 -16.80 25.99
CA GLN A 43 -13.08 -16.17 27.31
C GLN A 43 -14.45 -15.82 27.91
N GLN A 44 -14.52 -15.76 29.24
CA GLN A 44 -15.72 -15.30 29.95
C GLN A 44 -15.36 -14.09 30.84
N PRO A 45 -15.79 -12.86 30.47
CA PRO A 45 -16.58 -12.52 29.28
C PRO A 45 -15.77 -12.61 27.97
N PRO A 46 -16.42 -12.78 26.80
CA PRO A 46 -15.73 -12.79 25.52
C PRO A 46 -14.95 -11.50 25.30
N VAL A 47 -13.70 -11.61 24.84
CA VAL A 47 -12.88 -10.45 24.53
C VAL A 47 -13.02 -10.16 23.04
N ALA A 48 -13.44 -8.94 22.71
CA ALA A 48 -13.48 -8.43 21.36
C ALA A 48 -13.09 -6.95 21.37
N VAL A 49 -11.93 -6.65 20.80
CA VAL A 49 -11.42 -5.28 20.68
C VAL A 49 -11.14 -5.01 19.21
N ALA A 50 -11.63 -3.90 18.70
CA ALA A 50 -11.34 -3.48 17.34
C ALA A 50 -11.00 -2.00 17.27
N GLN A 51 -10.09 -1.66 16.37
CA GLN A 51 -9.56 -0.32 16.18
C GLN A 51 -9.39 -0.06 14.69
N ALA A 52 -9.72 1.15 14.24
CA ALA A 52 -9.49 1.61 12.89
C ALA A 52 -8.44 2.73 12.88
N VAL A 53 -7.64 2.82 11.84
CA VAL A 53 -6.67 3.90 11.63
C VAL A 53 -7.25 4.90 10.64
N ILE A 54 -7.33 6.18 11.00
CA ILE A 54 -7.73 7.30 10.13
C ILE A 54 -6.63 8.34 10.20
N ASP A 55 -6.07 8.78 9.07
CA ASP A 55 -5.04 9.84 9.02
C ASP A 55 -3.89 9.64 10.05
N SER A 56 -3.48 8.38 10.26
CA SER A 56 -2.47 7.94 11.25
C SER A 56 -2.90 7.98 12.73
N VAL A 57 -4.18 8.21 13.02
CA VAL A 57 -4.76 8.14 14.37
C VAL A 57 -5.52 6.84 14.55
N GLN A 58 -5.26 6.15 15.66
CA GLN A 58 -5.95 4.92 16.01
C GLN A 58 -7.23 5.24 16.81
N GLN A 59 -8.36 4.76 16.34
CA GLN A 59 -9.68 4.99 16.94
C GLN A 59 -10.35 3.65 17.25
N SER A 60 -10.82 3.48 18.48
CA SER A 60 -11.61 2.29 18.85
C SER A 60 -12.94 2.28 18.12
N ILE A 61 -13.32 1.13 17.56
CA ILE A 61 -14.60 0.91 16.89
C ILE A 61 -15.43 -0.10 17.69
N THR A 62 -16.75 0.07 17.66
CA THR A 62 -17.67 -0.85 18.32
C THR A 62 -17.71 -2.15 17.52
N VAL A 63 -17.38 -3.27 18.16
CA VAL A 63 -17.47 -4.59 17.50
C VAL A 63 -18.94 -5.01 17.38
N PRO A 64 -19.47 -5.24 16.17
CA PRO A 64 -20.82 -5.75 16.01
C PRO A 64 -20.94 -7.15 16.64
N ALA A 65 -22.04 -7.42 17.35
CA ALA A 65 -22.25 -8.68 18.06
C ALA A 65 -22.16 -9.93 17.14
N GLY A 66 -22.51 -9.78 15.86
CA GLY A 66 -22.37 -10.85 14.86
C GLY A 66 -20.92 -11.30 14.64
N VAL A 67 -19.93 -10.41 14.79
CA VAL A 67 -18.51 -10.73 14.61
C VAL A 67 -18.06 -11.76 15.64
N THR A 68 -18.38 -11.55 16.92
CA THR A 68 -18.02 -12.48 17.99
C THR A 68 -18.70 -13.84 17.81
N HIS A 69 -19.94 -13.88 17.30
CA HIS A 69 -20.65 -15.13 17.02
C HIS A 69 -20.02 -15.93 15.88
N ILE A 70 -19.70 -15.28 14.76
CA ILE A 70 -19.05 -15.90 13.59
C ILE A 70 -17.66 -16.43 13.99
N LEU A 71 -16.88 -15.65 14.75
CA LEU A 71 -15.56 -16.07 15.20
C LEU A 71 -15.60 -17.19 16.26
N ALA A 72 -16.65 -17.26 17.08
CA ALA A 72 -16.88 -18.39 17.98
C ALA A 72 -17.20 -19.70 17.22
N GLU A 73 -17.94 -19.59 16.10
CA GLU A 73 -18.19 -20.72 15.21
C GLU A 73 -16.90 -21.19 14.52
N HIS A 74 -16.12 -20.26 13.97
CA HIS A 74 -14.79 -20.56 13.42
C HIS A 74 -13.87 -21.23 14.45
N GLN A 75 -13.88 -20.76 15.71
CA GLN A 75 -13.10 -21.35 16.80
C GLN A 75 -13.49 -22.81 17.08
N ARG A 76 -14.81 -23.09 17.07
CA ARG A 76 -15.33 -24.44 17.29
C ARG A 76 -14.90 -25.40 16.18
N ARG A 77 -15.07 -25.00 14.92
CA ARG A 77 -14.69 -25.82 13.75
C ARG A 77 -13.18 -26.06 13.69
N ALA A 78 -12.38 -25.04 14.00
CA ALA A 78 -10.94 -25.18 14.10
C ALA A 78 -10.55 -26.18 15.21
N ALA A 79 -11.24 -26.16 16.35
CA ALA A 79 -11.03 -27.15 17.41
C ALA A 79 -11.40 -28.58 16.97
N ASP A 80 -12.56 -28.75 16.30
CA ASP A 80 -13.00 -30.04 15.76
C ASP A 80 -12.04 -30.59 14.69
N ALA A 81 -11.40 -29.71 13.93
CA ALA A 81 -10.37 -30.04 12.93
C ALA A 81 -8.96 -30.25 13.54
N GLY A 82 -8.80 -30.19 14.86
CA GLY A 82 -7.51 -30.38 15.56
C GLY A 82 -6.57 -29.16 15.52
N ALA A 83 -7.08 -28.01 15.09
CA ALA A 83 -6.41 -26.73 14.89
C ALA A 83 -6.88 -25.68 15.91
N ALA A 84 -7.06 -26.08 17.18
CA ALA A 84 -7.62 -25.21 18.22
C ALA A 84 -6.75 -23.95 18.48
N TRP A 85 -7.39 -22.79 18.46
CA TRP A 85 -6.78 -21.50 18.75
C TRP A 85 -7.50 -20.79 19.91
N ARG A 86 -6.77 -19.97 20.66
CA ARG A 86 -7.29 -19.19 21.79
C ARG A 86 -7.62 -17.75 21.38
N ARG A 87 -6.67 -17.11 20.69
CA ARG A 87 -6.77 -15.71 20.25
C ARG A 87 -6.64 -15.63 18.73
N LEU A 88 -7.46 -14.79 18.12
CA LEU A 88 -7.39 -14.46 16.72
C LEU A 88 -7.13 -12.96 16.57
N THR A 89 -6.07 -12.62 15.84
CA THR A 89 -5.75 -11.26 15.44
C THR A 89 -6.01 -11.10 13.95
N ILE A 90 -6.72 -10.05 13.59
CA ILE A 90 -7.13 -9.75 12.21
C ILE A 90 -6.66 -8.34 11.87
N GLU A 91 -5.95 -8.18 10.76
CA GLU A 91 -5.68 -6.87 10.16
C GLU A 91 -6.27 -6.83 8.75
N CYS A 92 -7.18 -5.89 8.52
CA CYS A 92 -7.76 -5.62 7.21
C CYS A 92 -7.30 -4.24 6.74
N HIS A 93 -6.71 -4.15 5.56
CA HIS A 93 -6.37 -2.89 4.94
C HIS A 93 -7.48 -2.46 3.97
N SER A 94 -7.67 -1.15 3.82
CA SER A 94 -8.63 -0.56 2.88
C SER A 94 -8.38 -0.94 1.41
N GLU A 95 -7.14 -1.33 1.08
CA GLU A 95 -6.73 -1.88 -0.22
C GLU A 95 -7.15 -3.35 -0.44
N GLY A 96 -7.83 -3.98 0.53
CA GLY A 96 -8.29 -5.36 0.46
C GLY A 96 -7.27 -6.41 0.94
N ARG A 97 -6.12 -5.99 1.45
CA ARG A 97 -5.14 -6.91 2.06
C ARG A 97 -5.63 -7.38 3.43
N LEU A 98 -5.65 -8.70 3.62
CA LEU A 98 -6.07 -9.33 4.85
C LEU A 98 -4.92 -10.15 5.46
N SER A 99 -4.60 -9.89 6.73
CA SER A 99 -3.71 -10.70 7.55
C SER A 99 -4.49 -11.29 8.73
N VAL A 100 -4.29 -12.59 8.99
CA VAL A 100 -4.95 -13.31 10.08
C VAL A 100 -3.91 -14.14 10.82
N ARG A 101 -3.86 -14.00 12.14
CA ARG A 101 -2.96 -14.76 13.02
C ARG A 101 -3.77 -15.43 14.12
N ALA A 102 -3.59 -16.74 14.27
CA ALA A 102 -4.21 -17.53 15.33
C ALA A 102 -3.15 -17.99 16.33
N ASP A 103 -3.34 -17.63 17.60
CA ASP A 103 -2.49 -18.11 18.70
C ASP A 103 -3.06 -19.43 19.25
N PRO A 104 -2.22 -20.46 19.46
CA PRO A 104 -2.68 -21.79 19.84
C PRO A 104 -3.34 -21.82 21.23
N ALA A 105 -4.33 -22.69 21.39
CA ALA A 105 -4.85 -23.01 22.72
C ALA A 105 -3.80 -23.83 23.49
N GLU A 106 -3.48 -23.43 24.74
CA GLU A 106 -2.60 -24.22 25.61
C GLU A 106 -3.18 -25.63 25.78
N LYS A 107 -2.41 -26.67 25.40
CA LYS A 107 -2.81 -28.06 25.65
C LYS A 107 -2.82 -28.29 27.15
N ALA A 108 -4.01 -28.50 27.72
CA ALA A 108 -4.14 -29.08 29.05
C ALA A 108 -3.51 -30.48 29.03
N LEU A 109 -2.28 -30.60 29.53
CA LEU A 109 -1.64 -31.89 29.77
C LEU A 109 -2.46 -32.63 30.84
N GLY A 110 -3.06 -33.75 30.42
CA GLY A 110 -3.78 -34.66 31.28
C GLY A 110 -2.95 -35.10 32.48
N VAL A 111 -3.58 -35.07 33.64
CA VAL A 111 -3.07 -35.57 34.91
C VAL A 111 -2.96 -37.08 34.84
N ASP A 112 -1.74 -37.61 34.85
CA ASP A 112 -1.47 -38.97 35.30
C ASP A 112 -0.79 -38.95 36.67
N SER A 113 -1.37 -39.74 37.57
CA SER A 113 -1.04 -39.85 38.98
C SER A 113 0.20 -40.74 39.19
N GLY A 114 1.14 -40.36 40.07
CA GLY A 114 2.21 -41.30 40.46
C GLY A 114 3.35 -40.77 41.32
N GLY A 115 3.15 -40.78 42.65
CA GLY A 115 4.12 -41.24 43.68
C GLY A 115 5.62 -40.89 43.64
N ARG A 116 6.01 -39.97 44.55
CA ARG A 116 7.19 -39.97 45.46
C ARG A 116 8.57 -40.45 44.94
N SER A 117 9.47 -39.47 44.76
CA SER A 117 10.89 -39.56 45.18
C SER A 117 11.39 -38.17 45.60
N ALA A 118 11.04 -37.77 46.82
CA ALA A 118 11.41 -36.48 47.40
C ALA A 118 12.71 -36.63 48.21
N GLY A 119 13.80 -36.00 47.77
CA GLY A 119 15.02 -35.90 48.58
C GLY A 119 16.22 -35.32 47.86
N THR A 120 16.63 -35.90 46.73
CA THR A 120 17.91 -35.54 46.06
C THR A 120 17.77 -34.86 44.69
N ARG A 121 16.58 -34.93 44.06
CA ARG A 121 16.32 -34.25 42.76
C ARG A 121 16.15 -32.73 42.86
N ARG A 122 15.82 -32.17 44.03
CA ARG A 122 15.52 -30.73 44.19
C ARG A 122 16.76 -29.84 44.02
N LEU A 123 17.93 -30.26 44.52
CA LEU A 123 19.16 -29.46 44.36
C LEU A 123 19.67 -29.47 42.92
N GLN A 124 19.57 -30.63 42.26
CA GLN A 124 20.01 -30.78 40.87
C GLN A 124 19.07 -30.00 39.93
N TRP A 125 17.76 -30.03 40.17
CA TRP A 125 16.79 -29.26 39.38
C TRP A 125 16.96 -27.75 39.51
N LEU A 126 17.28 -27.24 40.71
CA LEU A 126 17.61 -25.83 40.92
C LEU A 126 18.91 -25.40 40.21
N TRP A 127 19.90 -26.29 40.11
CA TRP A 127 21.14 -26.00 39.40
C TRP A 127 20.92 -25.95 37.88
N TRP A 128 20.13 -26.87 37.34
CA TRP A 128 19.73 -26.87 35.92
C TRP A 128 18.81 -25.69 35.56
N LEU A 129 17.92 -25.29 36.46
CA LEU A 129 17.11 -24.07 36.31
C LEU A 129 17.97 -22.81 36.29
N ARG A 130 19.05 -22.75 37.09
CA ARG A 130 19.96 -21.59 37.08
C ARG A 130 20.79 -21.52 35.80
N PHE A 131 21.24 -22.66 35.27
CA PHE A 131 21.94 -22.68 33.97
C PHE A 131 21.03 -22.38 32.80
N THR A 132 19.80 -22.90 32.79
CA THR A 132 18.81 -22.57 31.76
C THR A 132 18.39 -21.11 31.84
N LEU A 133 18.16 -20.57 33.05
CA LEU A 133 17.88 -19.15 33.22
C LEU A 133 19.04 -18.26 32.78
N ALA A 134 20.29 -18.61 33.11
CA ALA A 134 21.47 -17.88 32.65
C ALA A 134 21.62 -17.92 31.12
N ALA A 135 21.38 -19.08 30.50
CA ALA A 135 21.39 -19.22 29.04
C ALA A 135 20.26 -18.42 28.37
N VAL A 136 19.07 -18.39 28.96
CA VAL A 136 17.94 -17.58 28.49
C VAL A 136 18.25 -16.10 28.64
N ILE A 137 18.86 -15.66 29.74
CA ILE A 137 19.24 -14.26 29.93
C ILE A 137 20.32 -13.85 28.92
N VAL A 138 21.36 -14.66 28.71
CA VAL A 138 22.39 -14.37 27.71
C VAL A 138 21.80 -14.38 26.30
N GLY A 139 20.92 -15.34 25.98
CA GLY A 139 20.19 -15.38 24.71
C GLY A 139 19.29 -14.17 24.52
N ALA A 140 18.59 -13.73 25.55
CA ALA A 140 17.77 -12.53 25.54
C ALA A 140 18.61 -11.26 25.38
N LEU A 141 19.79 -11.17 26.01
CA LEU A 141 20.70 -10.04 25.84
C LEU A 141 21.29 -10.00 24.43
N ILE A 142 21.63 -11.14 23.83
CA ILE A 142 22.08 -11.23 22.43
C ILE A 142 20.94 -10.88 21.47
N ALA A 143 19.73 -11.41 21.69
CA ALA A 143 18.56 -11.08 20.89
C ALA A 143 18.21 -9.58 21.00
N THR A 144 18.32 -8.99 22.20
CA THR A 144 18.11 -7.55 22.39
C THR A 144 19.22 -6.75 21.70
N ALA A 145 20.49 -7.17 21.76
CA ALA A 145 21.56 -6.51 21.03
C ALA A 145 21.41 -6.61 19.51
N VAL A 146 20.88 -7.72 19.00
CA VAL A 146 20.54 -7.91 17.58
C VAL A 146 19.32 -7.04 17.20
N VAL A 147 18.26 -7.03 18.01
CA VAL A 147 17.09 -6.19 17.77
C VAL A 147 17.46 -4.72 17.85
N VAL A 148 18.27 -4.27 18.80
CA VAL A 148 18.73 -2.88 18.90
C VAL A 148 19.76 -2.55 17.80
N GLY A 149 20.56 -3.51 17.35
CA GLY A 149 21.45 -3.36 16.21
C GLY A 149 20.71 -3.24 14.87
N LEU A 150 19.62 -3.99 14.70
CA LEU A 150 18.75 -3.99 13.51
C LEU A 150 17.68 -2.88 13.57
N ALA A 151 17.29 -2.46 14.76
CA ALA A 151 16.41 -1.31 15.03
C ALA A 151 17.20 -0.03 15.29
N ARG A 152 18.54 -0.05 15.07
CA ARG A 152 19.24 1.20 14.82
C ARG A 152 18.46 1.88 13.71
N PRO A 153 17.96 3.11 13.93
CA PRO A 153 17.28 3.81 12.87
C PRO A 153 18.24 3.79 11.70
N TRP A 154 17.79 3.22 10.59
CA TRP A 154 18.39 3.51 9.30
C TRP A 154 18.66 5.01 9.35
N SER A 155 19.92 5.40 9.17
CA SER A 155 20.29 6.81 9.02
C SER A 155 19.16 7.45 8.22
N PRO A 156 18.54 8.55 8.73
CA PRO A 156 17.33 9.10 8.14
C PRO A 156 17.53 9.05 6.63
N PRO A 157 16.62 8.37 5.88
CA PRO A 157 16.82 8.07 4.46
C PRO A 157 17.39 9.34 3.88
N PRO A 158 18.60 9.29 3.26
CA PRO A 158 19.40 10.48 2.98
C PRO A 158 18.40 11.49 2.50
N ARG A 159 18.12 12.52 3.33
CA ARG A 159 17.06 13.46 2.99
C ARG A 159 17.52 13.91 1.63
N ALA A 160 16.78 13.55 0.58
CA ALA A 160 17.05 14.09 -0.73
C ALA A 160 17.14 15.57 -0.40
N ASP A 161 18.35 16.14 -0.58
CA ASP A 161 18.57 17.52 -0.22
C ASP A 161 17.35 18.23 -0.75
N ILE A 162 16.64 18.94 0.13
CA ILE A 162 15.55 19.80 -0.33
C ILE A 162 16.32 20.85 -1.11
N ILE A 163 16.59 20.52 -2.37
CA ILE A 163 17.12 21.44 -3.35
C ILE A 163 16.01 22.46 -3.38
N ASP A 164 16.33 23.64 -2.86
CA ASP A 164 15.44 24.77 -2.94
C ASP A 164 15.32 25.07 -4.44
N VAL A 165 14.37 24.40 -5.08
CA VAL A 165 14.12 24.57 -6.50
C VAL A 165 13.58 25.99 -6.60
N PRO A 166 14.25 26.87 -7.37
CA PRO A 166 13.76 28.22 -7.54
C PRO A 166 12.30 28.15 -8.00
N PRO A 167 11.43 29.05 -7.50
CA PRO A 167 10.02 29.02 -7.87
C PRO A 167 9.90 29.08 -9.40
N PRO A 168 8.98 28.30 -9.99
CA PRO A 168 8.88 28.18 -11.43
C PRO A 168 8.63 29.54 -12.07
N SER A 169 9.27 29.77 -13.21
CA SER A 169 9.13 31.04 -13.92
C SER A 169 7.67 31.25 -14.37
N ALA A 170 7.29 32.49 -14.72
CA ALA A 170 5.95 32.73 -15.28
C ALA A 170 5.71 31.93 -16.56
N ARG A 171 6.76 31.77 -17.38
CA ARG A 171 6.71 31.03 -18.64
C ARG A 171 6.63 29.52 -18.43
N GLU A 172 7.35 29.01 -17.44
CA GLU A 172 7.28 27.61 -17.02
C GLU A 172 5.89 27.25 -16.47
N ARG A 173 5.30 28.13 -15.65
CA ARG A 173 3.90 27.96 -15.19
C ARG A 173 2.90 27.96 -16.34
N GLN A 174 3.04 28.88 -17.29
CA GLN A 174 2.18 28.90 -18.48
C GLN A 174 2.34 27.62 -19.31
N ALA A 175 3.57 27.13 -19.51
CA ALA A 175 3.82 25.89 -20.23
C ALA A 175 3.20 24.68 -19.51
N HIS A 176 3.34 24.63 -18.18
CA HIS A 176 2.67 23.64 -17.33
C HIS A 176 1.15 23.68 -17.54
N ASP A 177 0.53 24.85 -17.44
CA ASP A 177 -0.92 25.00 -17.54
C ASP A 177 -1.45 24.63 -18.93
N VAL A 178 -0.71 24.94 -20.00
CA VAL A 178 -1.05 24.54 -21.37
C VAL A 178 -1.00 23.02 -21.53
N ILE A 179 0.03 22.35 -21.00
CA ILE A 179 0.18 20.89 -21.09
C ILE A 179 -0.86 20.17 -20.22
N VAL A 180 -1.14 20.67 -19.01
CA VAL A 180 -2.21 20.14 -18.16
C VAL A 180 -3.56 20.29 -18.86
N GLY A 181 -3.87 21.48 -19.38
CA GLY A 181 -5.10 21.72 -20.14
C GLY A 181 -5.24 20.82 -21.36
N TRP A 182 -4.13 20.51 -22.04
CA TRP A 182 -4.11 19.56 -23.16
C TRP A 182 -4.52 18.15 -22.71
N TYR A 183 -3.92 17.63 -21.63
CA TYR A 183 -4.27 16.31 -21.10
C TYR A 183 -5.68 16.25 -20.53
N GLU A 184 -6.16 17.32 -19.89
CA GLU A 184 -7.53 17.40 -19.43
C GLU A 184 -8.54 17.38 -20.58
N ALA A 185 -8.26 18.14 -21.65
CA ALA A 185 -9.07 18.12 -22.87
C ALA A 185 -9.06 16.73 -23.51
N HIS A 186 -7.88 16.11 -23.62
CA HIS A 186 -7.71 14.72 -24.07
C HIS A 186 -8.57 13.75 -23.27
N ASN A 187 -8.48 13.78 -21.94
CA ASN A 187 -9.23 12.86 -21.06
C ASN A 187 -10.75 13.04 -21.17
N ARG A 188 -11.23 14.23 -21.56
CA ARG A 188 -12.65 14.50 -21.84
C ARG A 188 -13.07 14.19 -23.28
N GLY A 189 -12.14 13.82 -24.15
CA GLY A 189 -12.40 13.70 -25.59
C GLY A 189 -12.69 15.05 -26.27
N ASP A 190 -12.30 16.17 -25.67
CA ASP A 190 -12.60 17.52 -26.15
C ASP A 190 -11.56 17.98 -27.17
N THR A 191 -11.72 17.50 -28.41
CA THR A 191 -10.78 17.77 -29.50
C THR A 191 -10.80 19.23 -29.94
N ALA A 192 -11.89 19.98 -29.69
CA ALA A 192 -11.94 21.41 -29.94
C ALA A 192 -11.04 22.18 -28.97
N ALA A 193 -11.08 21.84 -27.67
CA ALA A 193 -10.17 22.41 -26.68
C ALA A 193 -8.70 22.03 -26.96
N MET A 194 -8.44 20.79 -27.39
CA MET A 194 -7.08 20.40 -27.81
C MET A 194 -6.59 21.26 -28.99
N ARG A 195 -7.41 21.43 -30.04
CA ARG A 195 -7.07 22.30 -31.19
C ARG A 195 -6.82 23.75 -30.76
N ALA A 196 -7.58 24.26 -29.80
CA ALA A 196 -7.37 25.60 -29.27
C ALA A 196 -6.04 25.78 -28.52
N LEU A 197 -5.44 24.69 -28.02
CA LEU A 197 -4.14 24.69 -27.35
C LEU A 197 -2.97 24.36 -28.30
N ALA A 198 -3.25 23.89 -29.51
CA ALA A 198 -2.24 23.63 -30.53
C ALA A 198 -1.83 24.91 -31.26
N CYS A 199 -0.63 24.90 -31.83
CA CYS A 199 -0.15 25.95 -32.73
C CYS A 199 -0.98 25.99 -34.02
N VAL A 200 -0.89 27.09 -34.77
CA VAL A 200 -1.57 27.24 -36.08
C VAL A 200 -1.09 26.19 -37.10
N ASP A 201 0.21 25.89 -37.12
CA ASP A 201 0.82 24.87 -38.00
C ASP A 201 1.70 23.90 -37.18
N PRO A 202 1.09 22.95 -36.44
CA PRO A 202 1.84 22.03 -35.60
C PRO A 202 2.42 20.88 -36.43
N LYS A 203 3.46 20.22 -35.89
CA LYS A 203 4.01 18.97 -36.44
C LYS A 203 2.93 17.89 -36.51
N SER A 204 3.07 16.96 -37.45
CA SER A 204 2.01 16.00 -37.84
C SER A 204 1.50 15.08 -36.74
N ASN A 205 2.31 14.79 -35.72
CA ASN A 205 1.95 14.03 -34.53
C ASN A 205 0.83 14.67 -33.71
N VAL A 206 0.80 16.01 -33.60
CA VAL A 206 -0.24 16.74 -32.85
C VAL A 206 -1.63 16.55 -33.49
N PRO A 207 -1.86 16.87 -34.79
CA PRO A 207 -3.16 16.64 -35.41
C PRO A 207 -3.47 15.14 -35.53
N GLN A 208 -2.48 14.26 -35.71
CA GLN A 208 -2.72 12.81 -35.71
C GLN A 208 -3.29 12.32 -34.38
N TRP A 209 -2.78 12.82 -33.25
CA TRP A 209 -3.32 12.49 -31.93
C TRP A 209 -4.73 13.06 -31.76
N ILE A 210 -4.98 14.31 -32.13
CA ILE A 210 -6.34 14.90 -32.05
C ILE A 210 -7.33 14.06 -32.89
N ILE A 211 -6.93 13.66 -34.10
CA ILE A 211 -7.77 12.86 -35.00
C ILE A 211 -8.05 11.48 -34.42
N SER A 212 -7.10 10.84 -33.73
CA SER A 212 -7.36 9.54 -33.11
C SER A 212 -8.40 9.65 -32.01
N ILE A 213 -8.35 10.71 -31.20
CA ILE A 213 -9.37 10.97 -30.16
C ILE A 213 -10.71 11.34 -30.79
N GLU A 214 -10.73 12.12 -31.87
CA GLU A 214 -11.96 12.48 -32.57
C GLU A 214 -12.68 11.26 -33.16
N ARG A 215 -11.92 10.32 -33.73
CA ARG A 215 -12.47 9.11 -34.36
C ARG A 215 -12.90 8.07 -33.33
N ASP A 216 -12.06 7.82 -32.33
CA ASP A 216 -12.20 6.67 -31.44
C ASP A 216 -12.75 7.07 -30.05
N GLY A 217 -12.90 8.37 -29.77
CA GLY A 217 -13.31 8.95 -28.49
C GLY A 217 -12.21 8.92 -27.42
N SER A 218 -11.28 7.96 -27.52
CA SER A 218 -10.13 7.79 -26.63
C SER A 218 -9.07 6.91 -27.31
N ASP A 219 -7.80 7.10 -26.95
CA ASP A 219 -6.70 6.19 -27.27
C ASP A 219 -6.55 5.02 -26.27
N GLY A 220 -7.51 4.89 -25.35
CA GLY A 220 -7.48 3.91 -24.27
C GLY A 220 -6.62 4.32 -23.06
N LYS A 221 -6.15 5.56 -23.00
CA LYS A 221 -5.31 6.10 -21.92
C LYS A 221 -6.00 7.27 -21.23
N LEU A 222 -5.94 7.31 -19.90
CA LEU A 222 -6.17 8.53 -19.12
C LEU A 222 -4.86 9.04 -18.57
N TYR A 223 -4.52 10.28 -18.92
CA TYR A 223 -3.28 10.92 -18.52
C TYR A 223 -3.48 11.73 -17.24
N PHE A 224 -2.64 11.49 -16.24
CA PHE A 224 -2.58 12.24 -14.99
C PHE A 224 -1.26 13.02 -14.98
N PRO A 225 -1.28 14.31 -15.34
CA PRO A 225 -0.07 15.13 -15.37
C PRO A 225 0.48 15.29 -13.95
N GLU A 226 1.80 15.14 -13.77
CA GLU A 226 2.45 15.16 -12.46
C GLU A 226 3.39 16.35 -12.33
N ALA A 227 4.37 16.46 -13.23
CA ALA A 227 5.41 17.48 -13.12
C ALA A 227 6.14 17.73 -14.44
N ILE A 228 6.72 18.92 -14.54
CA ILE A 228 7.80 19.22 -15.48
C ILE A 228 9.08 18.56 -14.95
N ALA A 229 9.64 17.64 -15.72
CA ALA A 229 10.92 17.01 -15.42
C ALA A 229 12.10 17.85 -15.92
N GLU A 230 11.95 18.49 -17.07
CA GLU A 230 12.94 19.43 -17.62
C GLU A 230 12.23 20.56 -18.38
N PHE A 231 12.76 21.78 -18.22
CA PHE A 231 12.30 22.98 -18.89
C PHE A 231 13.47 23.66 -19.60
N ARG A 232 13.29 23.95 -20.89
CA ARG A 232 14.26 24.71 -21.69
C ARG A 232 13.53 25.76 -22.48
N GLU A 233 14.04 26.98 -22.49
CA GLU A 233 13.52 28.07 -23.30
C GLU A 233 14.61 28.65 -24.22
N GLN A 234 14.20 29.09 -25.41
CA GLN A 234 15.05 29.80 -26.36
C GLN A 234 14.20 30.74 -27.22
N GLY A 235 14.20 32.04 -26.88
CA GLY A 235 13.37 33.02 -27.59
C GLY A 235 11.89 32.73 -27.40
N SER A 236 11.13 32.58 -28.50
CA SER A 236 9.71 32.23 -28.48
C SER A 236 9.45 30.74 -28.17
N GLN A 237 10.46 29.88 -28.31
CA GLN A 237 10.32 28.43 -28.21
C GLN A 237 10.62 27.90 -26.81
N VAL A 238 9.84 26.92 -26.40
CA VAL A 238 9.93 26.25 -25.11
C VAL A 238 9.88 24.74 -25.35
N TRP A 239 10.76 23.99 -24.70
CA TRP A 239 10.73 22.53 -24.65
C TRP A 239 10.50 22.08 -23.22
N VAL A 240 9.53 21.20 -23.05
CA VAL A 240 9.13 20.69 -21.74
C VAL A 240 9.14 19.17 -21.79
N ARG A 241 10.01 18.54 -21.01
CA ARG A 241 9.85 17.12 -20.69
C ARG A 241 8.85 17.02 -19.57
N PHE A 242 7.68 16.47 -19.87
CA PHE A 242 6.57 16.37 -18.93
C PHE A 242 6.36 14.92 -18.50
N ALA A 243 6.28 14.70 -17.19
CA ALA A 243 6.00 13.40 -16.60
C ALA A 243 4.50 13.27 -16.29
N SER A 244 3.94 12.13 -16.65
CA SER A 244 2.54 11.78 -16.39
C SER A 244 2.41 10.34 -15.92
N ARG A 245 1.35 10.05 -15.18
CA ARG A 245 0.90 8.67 -14.96
C ARG A 245 -0.22 8.36 -15.92
N ILE A 246 -0.31 7.10 -16.34
CA ILE A 246 -1.38 6.63 -17.23
C ILE A 246 -2.25 5.64 -16.47
N ARG A 247 -3.57 5.86 -16.50
CA ARG A 247 -4.55 4.82 -16.14
C ARG A 247 -5.03 4.13 -17.42
N PRO A 248 -4.85 2.81 -17.55
CA PRO A 248 -5.30 2.08 -18.72
C PRO A 248 -6.83 1.96 -18.74
N LEU A 249 -7.44 2.18 -19.92
CA LEU A 249 -8.86 1.91 -20.17
C LEU A 249 -9.09 0.63 -20.98
N THR A 250 -8.03 0.10 -21.62
CA THR A 250 -8.09 -1.14 -22.41
C THR A 250 -7.04 -2.13 -21.92
N ASP A 251 -7.25 -3.43 -22.18
CA ASP A 251 -6.29 -4.47 -21.79
C ASP A 251 -4.96 -4.36 -22.53
N ALA A 252 -4.97 -3.87 -23.78
CA ALA A 252 -3.75 -3.60 -24.53
C ALA A 252 -2.88 -2.53 -23.83
N VAL A 253 -3.51 -1.45 -23.35
CA VAL A 253 -2.81 -0.38 -22.61
C VAL A 253 -2.43 -0.83 -21.20
N ARG A 254 -3.20 -1.73 -20.57
CA ARG A 254 -2.87 -2.28 -19.25
C ARG A 254 -1.49 -2.94 -19.24
N ALA A 255 -1.19 -3.75 -20.25
CA ALA A 255 0.11 -4.40 -20.37
C ALA A 255 1.27 -3.38 -20.50
N GLU A 256 1.07 -2.29 -21.26
CA GLU A 256 2.03 -1.19 -21.40
C GLU A 256 2.27 -0.49 -20.04
N VAL A 257 1.20 -0.20 -19.29
CA VAL A 257 1.28 0.45 -17.97
C VAL A 257 1.95 -0.44 -16.94
N ASP A 258 1.61 -1.73 -16.90
CA ASP A 258 2.20 -2.68 -15.95
C ASP A 258 3.71 -2.86 -16.18
N ASP A 259 4.18 -2.77 -17.43
CA ASP A 259 5.62 -2.81 -17.72
C ASP A 259 6.31 -1.51 -17.29
N ALA A 260 5.71 -0.35 -17.59
CA ALA A 260 6.24 0.95 -17.16
C ALA A 260 6.31 1.09 -15.63
N GLN A 261 5.38 0.47 -14.88
CA GLN A 261 5.42 0.44 -13.41
C GLN A 261 6.69 -0.20 -12.85
N ARG A 262 7.30 -1.15 -13.57
CA ARG A 262 8.58 -1.77 -13.15
C ARG A 262 9.76 -0.79 -13.23
N ALA A 263 9.65 0.25 -14.05
CA ALA A 263 10.65 1.29 -14.25
C ALA A 263 10.31 2.63 -13.56
N GLY A 264 9.35 2.62 -12.62
CA GLY A 264 8.95 3.79 -11.83
C GLY A 264 7.56 4.35 -12.16
N GLY A 265 6.90 3.86 -13.21
CA GLY A 265 5.48 4.14 -13.49
C GLY A 265 5.16 5.50 -14.09
N PHE A 266 6.18 6.25 -14.52
CA PHE A 266 6.01 7.54 -15.19
C PHE A 266 6.22 7.41 -16.69
N PHE A 267 5.32 8.01 -17.44
CA PHE A 267 5.41 8.20 -18.87
C PHE A 267 5.88 9.62 -19.15
N LYS A 268 6.95 9.73 -19.94
CA LYS A 268 7.59 11.00 -20.25
C LYS A 268 7.33 11.35 -21.72
N GLN A 269 6.87 12.56 -21.94
CA GLN A 269 6.70 13.13 -23.27
C GLN A 269 7.44 14.46 -23.35
N VAL A 270 7.98 14.75 -24.52
CA VAL A 270 8.65 16.01 -24.82
C VAL A 270 7.70 16.87 -25.65
N PHE A 271 7.24 17.97 -25.05
CA PHE A 271 6.43 18.98 -25.70
C PHE A 271 7.32 20.09 -26.23
N SER A 272 7.12 20.49 -27.49
CA SER A 272 7.61 21.77 -27.98
C SER A 272 6.46 22.75 -28.04
N LEU A 273 6.62 23.90 -27.40
CA LEU A 273 5.66 25.00 -27.39
C LEU A 273 6.28 26.24 -28.02
N GLU A 274 5.44 27.05 -28.65
CA GLU A 274 5.83 28.35 -29.18
C GLU A 274 4.86 29.43 -28.71
N GLU A 275 5.40 30.63 -28.45
CA GLU A 275 4.61 31.81 -28.13
C GLU A 275 3.95 32.37 -29.38
N GLU A 276 2.62 32.36 -29.39
CA GLU A 276 1.81 32.95 -30.46
C GLU A 276 1.24 34.33 -30.05
N GLU A 277 0.40 34.90 -30.92
CA GLU A 277 -0.18 36.23 -30.75
C GLU A 277 -0.84 36.40 -29.36
N GLY A 278 -0.54 37.52 -28.70
CA GLY A 278 -0.98 37.77 -27.32
C GLY A 278 -0.07 37.16 -26.24
N GLY A 279 1.07 36.57 -26.61
CA GLY A 279 2.05 36.04 -25.66
C GLY A 279 1.64 34.71 -25.03
N VAL A 280 0.82 33.94 -25.75
CA VAL A 280 0.25 32.67 -25.27
C VAL A 280 1.04 31.51 -25.85
N LEU A 281 1.53 30.61 -24.98
CA LEU A 281 2.17 29.38 -25.42
C LEU A 281 1.15 28.41 -26.02
N LYS A 282 1.53 27.76 -27.12
CA LYS A 282 0.75 26.75 -27.83
C LYS A 282 1.61 25.52 -28.11
N ILE A 283 0.99 24.34 -28.20
CA ILE A 283 1.68 23.06 -28.45
C ILE A 283 1.90 22.88 -29.95
N CYS A 284 3.16 22.83 -30.36
CA CYS A 284 3.56 22.66 -31.75
C CYS A 284 4.03 21.22 -32.07
N ASN A 285 4.47 20.45 -31.06
CA ASN A 285 5.01 19.09 -31.25
C ASN A 285 4.89 18.28 -29.95
N VAL A 286 4.66 16.96 -30.04
CA VAL A 286 4.72 16.04 -28.89
C VAL A 286 5.41 14.72 -29.22
N GLU A 287 6.59 14.50 -28.64
CA GLU A 287 7.39 13.30 -28.87
C GLU A 287 7.37 12.37 -27.66
N SER A 288 7.24 11.07 -27.90
CA SER A 288 7.49 10.05 -26.88
C SER A 288 8.99 10.01 -26.59
N GLU A 289 9.38 9.89 -25.32
CA GLU A 289 10.78 9.62 -25.00
C GLU A 289 11.15 8.21 -25.48
N SER A 290 12.19 8.12 -26.33
CA SER A 290 12.73 6.87 -26.89
C SER A 290 13.68 6.16 -25.94
#